data_AF-A0A8T4QVB6-F1
#
_entry.id   AF-A0A8T4QVB6-F1
#
_cell.length_a   1.000
_cell.length_b   1.000
_cell.length_c   1.000
_cell.angle_alpha   90.00
_cell.angle_beta   90.00
_cell.angle_gamma   90.00
#
_symmetry.space_group_name_H-M   'P 1'
#
loop_
_entity.id
_entity.type
_entity.pdbx_description
1 polymer ?
#
loop_
_entity_poly.entity_id
_entity_poly.type
_entity_poly.pdbx_seq_one_letter_code
_entity_poly.pdbx_strand_id
1 'polypeptide(L)'
;MLFSHRKAQQKEAAGAAAFVLVLIGFVVLYILILPPQDREELLFGDIEGVPAQPKVQEAAPVILLKESPGRVSTFKEDGFDHQIPSFNLFSTVEDQVIKQNAGFVVETTKSKETSKSMVIVFSNPTHVSNAKVSFNVRDHSGRLIITLNGNEVLRGEVTESQPVPISLENLQGENIVEFTAEDPGWQFWKTNFYELAEVKVTASITDISNRKAVNTFFVEDEESRNIESASLLYVADCIGEGEDRVMVRLNGREISNSVPSCGSPNKIGLAPTDLRAGRNELEFESTGGNYEISHVTVQTKLRKQQLPVYFFTISDAQARNISSNNVNATLFLEFTDGTESKVADVSINGYLIRVDTKGMVYYKRINQFLESGNNFVKIDPKTSLDIVEVRVQYLPVNS
;
A
#
# COMPACT_ATOMS: atom_id res chain seq x y z
N MET A 1 -60.23 -42.91 29.82
CA MET A 1 -59.83 -44.33 29.86
C MET A 1 -58.37 -44.41 29.44
N LEU A 2 -57.47 -45.17 30.03
CA LEU A 2 -57.31 -45.85 31.31
C LEU A 2 -55.91 -46.50 31.16
N PHE A 3 -54.96 -46.21 32.06
CA PHE A 3 -53.79 -47.05 32.43
C PHE A 3 -52.73 -47.34 31.32
N SER A 4 -51.44 -47.61 31.58
CA SER A 4 -50.62 -47.72 32.78
C SER A 4 -49.17 -48.02 32.38
N HIS A 5 -48.23 -47.54 33.20
CA HIS A 5 -46.85 -47.96 33.43
C HIS A 5 -46.15 -49.01 32.55
N ARG A 6 -44.90 -48.70 32.19
CA ARG A 6 -43.71 -49.49 32.61
C ARG A 6 -42.43 -48.64 32.57
N LYS A 7 -41.95 -48.27 33.77
CA LYS A 7 -40.53 -47.97 34.06
C LYS A 7 -39.97 -49.18 34.80
N ALA A 8 -38.93 -49.82 34.29
CA ALA A 8 -37.89 -50.49 35.07
C ALA A 8 -36.77 -50.99 34.14
N GLN A 9 -35.53 -50.95 34.64
CA GLN A 9 -34.30 -51.53 34.09
C GLN A 9 -33.57 -50.77 32.97
N GLN A 10 -32.80 -49.75 33.38
CA GLN A 10 -31.49 -49.50 32.77
C GLN A 10 -30.62 -48.71 33.78
N LYS A 11 -30.20 -49.38 34.84
CA LYS A 11 -29.29 -48.82 35.86
C LYS A 11 -28.14 -49.78 36.20
N GLU A 12 -27.64 -50.53 35.20
CA GLU A 12 -26.42 -51.36 35.35
C GLU A 12 -25.41 -51.23 34.19
N ALA A 13 -25.72 -50.50 33.11
CA ALA A 13 -24.78 -50.36 31.98
C ALA A 13 -23.81 -49.17 32.09
N ALA A 14 -24.07 -48.20 32.97
CA ALA A 14 -23.26 -46.98 33.08
C ALA A 14 -21.92 -47.19 33.82
N GLY A 15 -21.83 -48.19 34.71
CA GLY A 15 -20.61 -48.46 35.48
C GLY A 15 -19.51 -49.13 34.65
N ALA A 16 -19.88 -50.05 33.75
CA ALA A 16 -18.92 -50.80 32.95
C ALA A 16 -18.24 -49.93 31.87
N ALA A 17 -18.99 -49.01 31.24
CA ALA A 17 -18.44 -48.13 30.20
C ALA A 17 -17.41 -47.13 30.75
N ALA A 18 -17.65 -46.59 31.95
CA ALA A 18 -16.71 -45.68 32.60
C ALA A 18 -15.39 -46.38 32.98
N PHE A 19 -15.47 -47.64 33.45
CA PHE A 19 -14.28 -48.41 33.80
C PHE A 19 -13.40 -48.74 32.59
N VAL A 20 -14.01 -49.09 31.44
CA VAL A 20 -13.28 -49.37 30.19
C VAL A 20 -12.54 -48.13 29.67
N LEU A 21 -13.18 -46.95 29.74
CA LEU A 21 -12.56 -45.70 29.32
C LEU A 21 -11.34 -45.32 30.18
N VAL A 22 -11.43 -45.53 31.49
CA VAL A 22 -10.30 -45.32 32.41
C VAL A 22 -9.18 -46.31 32.13
N LEU A 23 -9.50 -47.58 31.87
CA LEU A 23 -8.52 -48.61 31.58
C LEU A 23 -7.79 -48.36 30.25
N ILE A 24 -8.50 -47.93 29.20
CA ILE A 24 -7.88 -47.50 27.92
C ILE A 24 -6.95 -46.30 28.15
N GLY A 25 -7.36 -45.33 28.98
CA GLY A 25 -6.50 -44.19 29.35
C GLY A 25 -5.18 -44.62 30.00
N PHE A 26 -5.23 -45.58 30.92
CA PHE A 26 -4.02 -46.13 31.55
C PHE A 26 -3.14 -46.91 30.57
N VAL A 27 -3.72 -47.66 29.63
CA VAL A 27 -2.95 -48.38 28.60
C VAL A 27 -2.23 -47.41 27.66
N VAL A 28 -2.90 -46.35 27.21
CA VAL A 28 -2.28 -45.33 26.34
C VAL A 28 -1.17 -44.58 27.08
N LEU A 29 -1.41 -44.23 28.36
CA LEU A 29 -0.41 -43.58 29.20
C LEU A 29 0.80 -44.51 29.44
N TYR A 30 0.57 -45.80 29.66
CA TYR A 30 1.62 -46.81 29.81
C TYR A 30 2.48 -46.92 28.53
N ILE A 31 1.86 -46.95 27.35
CA ILE A 31 2.56 -46.97 26.05
C ILE A 31 3.42 -45.72 25.87
N LEU A 32 2.94 -44.54 26.30
CA LEU A 32 3.69 -43.28 26.19
C LEU A 32 4.92 -43.20 27.11
N ILE A 33 4.90 -43.90 28.24
CA ILE A 33 6.00 -43.91 29.22
C ILE A 33 7.07 -44.94 28.86
N LEU A 34 6.74 -45.96 28.07
CA LEU A 34 7.73 -46.94 27.61
C LEU A 34 8.81 -46.30 26.74
N PRO A 35 10.09 -46.68 26.92
CA PRO A 35 11.18 -46.33 26.01
C PRO A 35 10.81 -46.67 24.55
N PRO A 36 11.32 -45.92 23.56
CA PRO A 36 10.95 -46.13 22.15
C PRO A 36 11.16 -47.57 21.66
N GLN A 37 12.19 -48.26 22.17
CA GLN A 37 12.56 -49.62 21.77
C GLN A 37 11.51 -50.66 22.22
N ASP A 38 11.10 -50.61 23.49
CA ASP A 38 10.09 -51.52 24.05
C ASP A 38 8.69 -51.27 23.46
N ARG A 39 8.42 -50.02 23.06
CA ARG A 39 7.16 -49.64 22.39
C ARG A 39 7.03 -50.26 21.00
N GLU A 40 8.14 -50.33 20.27
CA GLU A 40 8.18 -50.89 18.93
C GLU A 40 7.97 -52.42 18.95
N GLU A 41 8.57 -53.10 19.94
CA GLU A 41 8.36 -54.54 20.17
C GLU A 41 6.91 -54.88 20.59
N LEU A 42 6.23 -54.00 21.35
CA LEU A 42 4.83 -54.22 21.74
C LEU A 42 3.81 -53.91 20.63
N LEU A 43 4.12 -52.98 19.71
CA LEU A 43 3.21 -52.60 18.61
C LEU A 43 3.45 -53.43 17.34
N PHE A 44 4.68 -53.90 17.13
CA PHE A 44 5.11 -54.61 15.92
C PHE A 44 5.76 -55.97 16.21
N GLY A 45 5.60 -56.46 17.45
CA GLY A 45 6.21 -57.70 17.93
C GLY A 45 6.10 -58.84 16.94
N ASP A 46 7.25 -59.49 16.74
CA ASP A 46 7.47 -60.56 15.79
C ASP A 46 6.35 -61.61 15.87
N ILE A 47 5.67 -61.81 14.73
CA ILE A 47 4.78 -62.94 14.54
C ILE A 47 5.68 -64.18 14.44
N GLU A 48 6.06 -64.75 15.58
CA GLU A 48 6.77 -66.02 15.64
C GLU A 48 5.92 -67.12 14.99
N GLY A 49 6.32 -67.55 13.79
CA GLY A 49 5.66 -68.64 13.07
C GLY A 49 5.72 -68.58 11.56
N VAL A 50 6.18 -67.48 10.95
CA VAL A 50 6.47 -67.46 9.51
C VAL A 50 7.92 -67.88 9.28
N PRO A 51 8.19 -68.97 8.54
CA PRO A 51 9.56 -69.37 8.24
C PRO A 51 10.28 -68.21 7.56
N ALA A 52 11.45 -67.86 8.10
CA ALA A 52 12.32 -66.82 7.58
C ALA A 52 12.53 -67.02 6.08
N GLN A 53 11.88 -66.16 5.28
CA GLN A 53 12.28 -65.99 3.89
C GLN A 53 13.72 -65.47 3.89
N PRO A 54 14.55 -65.91 2.93
CA PRO A 54 15.91 -65.39 2.82
C PRO A 54 15.84 -63.86 2.75
N LYS A 55 16.59 -63.17 3.62
CA LYS A 55 16.83 -61.73 3.48
C LYS A 55 17.44 -61.51 2.09
N VAL A 56 16.59 -61.18 1.12
CA VAL A 56 17.02 -60.63 -0.16
C VAL A 56 17.74 -59.35 0.21
N GLN A 57 19.03 -59.31 -0.09
CA GLN A 57 19.84 -58.11 0.08
C GLN A 57 19.31 -57.11 -0.94
N GLU A 58 18.31 -56.32 -0.56
CA GLU A 58 17.75 -55.27 -1.41
C GLU A 58 18.91 -54.36 -1.83
N ALA A 59 19.21 -54.36 -3.12
CA ALA A 59 20.25 -53.52 -3.66
C ALA A 59 19.86 -52.07 -3.40
N ALA A 60 20.71 -51.35 -2.65
CA ALA A 60 20.45 -49.96 -2.31
C ALA A 60 20.25 -49.10 -3.58
N PRO A 61 19.27 -48.19 -3.59
CA PRO A 61 19.02 -47.31 -4.73
C PRO A 61 20.27 -46.49 -5.09
N VAL A 62 20.63 -46.47 -6.37
CA VAL A 62 21.67 -45.56 -6.87
C VAL A 62 21.02 -44.20 -7.13
N ILE A 63 21.52 -43.15 -6.50
CA ILE A 63 21.01 -41.78 -6.67
C ILE A 63 21.80 -41.10 -7.79
N LEU A 64 21.10 -40.67 -8.84
CA LEU A 64 21.66 -39.96 -9.99
C LEU A 64 21.58 -38.43 -9.85
N LEU A 65 20.50 -37.95 -9.22
CA LEU A 65 20.28 -36.54 -8.91
C LEU A 65 19.65 -36.46 -7.52
N LYS A 66 20.08 -35.50 -6.70
CA LYS A 66 19.43 -35.14 -5.44
C LYS A 66 19.69 -33.67 -5.15
N GLU A 67 18.63 -32.86 -5.22
CA GLU A 67 18.68 -31.41 -5.05
C GLU A 67 17.52 -30.94 -4.15
N SER A 68 17.68 -29.78 -3.51
CA SER A 68 16.65 -29.18 -2.65
C SER A 68 16.29 -27.78 -3.14
N PRO A 69 15.34 -27.64 -4.09
CA PRO A 69 15.01 -26.37 -4.72
C PRO A 69 14.47 -25.31 -3.78
N GLY A 70 13.77 -25.71 -2.71
CA GLY A 70 12.97 -24.80 -1.90
C GLY A 70 11.71 -24.33 -2.64
N ARG A 71 11.35 -23.06 -2.46
CA ARG A 71 10.14 -22.47 -3.06
C ARG A 71 10.37 -22.12 -4.53
N VAL A 72 9.56 -22.68 -5.41
CA VAL A 72 9.49 -22.35 -6.84
C VAL A 72 8.07 -21.88 -7.13
N SER A 73 7.86 -20.56 -7.22
CA SER A 73 6.57 -19.96 -7.59
C SER A 73 6.44 -19.79 -9.10
N THR A 74 5.31 -19.32 -9.60
CA THR A 74 5.18 -18.83 -10.98
C THR A 74 4.40 -17.54 -10.95
N PHE A 75 4.85 -16.55 -11.73
CA PHE A 75 4.04 -15.38 -12.01
C PHE A 75 3.24 -15.65 -13.26
N LYS A 76 1.91 -15.55 -13.15
CA LYS A 76 1.03 -15.63 -14.32
C LYS A 76 1.23 -14.44 -15.26
N GLU A 77 1.77 -13.35 -14.75
CA GLU A 77 1.90 -12.06 -15.41
C GLU A 77 3.34 -11.55 -15.30
N ASP A 78 3.83 -10.88 -16.34
CA ASP A 78 5.19 -10.29 -16.39
C ASP A 78 5.27 -8.97 -15.59
N GLY A 79 4.17 -8.50 -15.02
CA GLY A 79 4.01 -7.21 -14.37
C GLY A 79 2.58 -6.95 -13.94
N PHE A 80 2.37 -5.88 -13.17
CA PHE A 80 1.06 -5.47 -12.68
C PHE A 80 0.82 -3.98 -12.97
N ASP A 81 -0.46 -3.64 -13.21
CA ASP A 81 -0.92 -2.27 -13.40
C ASP A 81 -1.86 -1.88 -12.26
N HIS A 82 -1.41 -0.99 -11.38
CA HIS A 82 -2.19 -0.47 -10.26
C HIS A 82 -2.89 0.83 -10.67
N GLN A 83 -4.17 0.74 -11.03
CA GLN A 83 -4.97 1.90 -11.43
C GLN A 83 -5.42 2.71 -10.22
N ILE A 84 -5.25 4.03 -10.31
CA ILE A 84 -5.68 5.00 -9.31
C ILE A 84 -6.72 5.92 -9.96
N PRO A 85 -7.84 6.23 -9.26
CA PRO A 85 -8.89 7.10 -9.79
C PRO A 85 -8.36 8.50 -10.13
N SER A 86 -9.00 9.15 -11.11
CA SER A 86 -8.74 10.56 -11.42
C SER A 86 -9.13 11.49 -10.27
N PHE A 87 -8.45 12.62 -10.15
CA PHE A 87 -8.74 13.65 -9.15
C PHE A 87 -8.33 15.03 -9.65
N ASN A 88 -8.88 16.07 -9.03
CA ASN A 88 -8.56 17.45 -9.37
C ASN A 88 -7.66 18.07 -8.31
N LEU A 89 -6.69 18.86 -8.75
CA LEU A 89 -5.87 19.73 -7.90
C LEU A 89 -6.22 21.17 -8.25
N PHE A 90 -6.83 21.91 -7.32
CA PHE A 90 -7.27 23.27 -7.60
C PHE A 90 -7.27 24.14 -6.35
N SER A 91 -7.37 25.45 -6.59
CA SER A 91 -7.69 26.44 -5.56
C SER A 91 -9.03 27.08 -5.81
N THR A 92 -9.71 27.45 -4.73
CA THR A 92 -10.89 28.31 -4.78
C THR A 92 -10.56 29.66 -4.16
N VAL A 93 -11.10 30.73 -4.75
CA VAL A 93 -10.96 32.08 -4.21
C VAL A 93 -12.33 32.53 -3.76
N GLU A 94 -12.45 32.92 -2.50
CA GLU A 94 -13.70 33.38 -1.91
C GLU A 94 -13.53 34.77 -1.30
N ASP A 95 -14.43 35.68 -1.64
CA ASP A 95 -14.51 36.99 -1.01
C ASP A 95 -15.24 36.89 0.33
N GLN A 96 -14.56 37.25 1.41
CA GLN A 96 -15.08 37.13 2.77
C GLN A 96 -15.02 38.46 3.52
N VAL A 97 -16.00 38.69 4.40
CA VAL A 97 -15.97 39.78 5.38
C VAL A 97 -15.15 39.30 6.58
N ILE A 98 -13.96 39.85 6.73
CA ILE A 98 -13.00 39.45 7.78
C ILE A 98 -13.38 40.08 9.11
N LYS A 99 -13.76 41.36 9.07
CA LYS A 99 -14.18 42.11 10.25
C LYS A 99 -15.21 43.15 9.87
N GLN A 100 -16.19 43.35 10.75
CA GLN A 100 -17.21 44.38 10.60
C GLN A 100 -17.45 45.08 11.93
N ASN A 101 -17.76 46.37 11.85
CA ASN A 101 -18.22 47.20 12.94
C ASN A 101 -19.43 48.02 12.46
N ALA A 102 -20.44 48.21 13.32
CA ALA A 102 -21.64 48.96 12.97
C ALA A 102 -21.35 50.43 12.66
N GLY A 103 -20.31 51.00 13.27
CA GLY A 103 -19.88 52.38 13.10
C GLY A 103 -19.21 52.92 14.34
N PHE A 104 -18.53 54.06 14.20
CA PHE A 104 -17.89 54.79 15.29
C PHE A 104 -17.57 56.23 14.87
N VAL A 105 -17.38 57.08 15.88
CA VAL A 105 -16.92 58.46 15.69
C VAL A 105 -15.44 58.54 16.05
N VAL A 106 -14.65 59.18 15.20
CA VAL A 106 -13.28 59.61 15.50
C VAL A 106 -13.24 61.12 15.51
N GLU A 107 -12.55 61.70 16.49
CA GLU A 107 -12.47 63.15 16.68
C GLU A 107 -11.09 63.55 17.18
N THR A 108 -10.58 64.67 16.67
CA THR A 108 -9.31 65.23 17.09
C THR A 108 -9.46 66.73 17.33
N THR A 109 -9.08 67.13 18.54
CA THR A 109 -8.96 68.50 19.03
C THR A 109 -7.57 68.68 19.64
N LYS A 110 -7.14 69.92 19.87
CA LYS A 110 -5.84 70.20 20.50
C LYS A 110 -5.64 69.52 21.86
N SER A 111 -6.71 69.15 22.57
CA SER A 111 -6.65 68.55 23.92
C SER A 111 -7.08 67.08 23.98
N LYS A 112 -7.66 66.53 22.91
CA LYS A 112 -8.23 65.19 22.91
C LYS A 112 -8.19 64.61 21.50
N GLU A 113 -7.62 63.42 21.39
CA GLU A 113 -7.64 62.58 20.19
C GLU A 113 -8.41 61.30 20.51
N THR A 114 -9.38 60.96 19.67
CA THR A 114 -10.15 59.72 19.76
C THR A 114 -9.90 58.92 18.49
N SER A 115 -9.08 57.88 18.60
CA SER A 115 -8.86 56.91 17.53
C SER A 115 -9.75 55.68 17.70
N LYS A 116 -9.95 54.96 16.60
CA LYS A 116 -10.55 53.62 16.64
C LYS A 116 -9.73 52.64 15.85
N SER A 117 -9.36 51.53 16.50
CA SER A 117 -8.63 50.45 15.87
C SER A 117 -9.51 49.23 15.65
N MET A 118 -9.30 48.56 14.52
CA MET A 118 -9.87 47.26 14.17
C MET A 118 -8.73 46.25 14.02
N VAL A 119 -8.72 45.25 14.90
CA VAL A 119 -7.77 44.13 14.82
C VAL A 119 -8.33 43.07 13.88
N ILE A 120 -7.50 42.65 12.93
CA ILE A 120 -7.81 41.72 11.85
C ILE A 120 -6.77 40.62 11.89
N VAL A 121 -7.20 39.36 11.92
CA VAL A 121 -6.31 38.21 12.01
C VAL A 121 -6.49 37.35 10.76
N PHE A 122 -5.39 37.06 10.09
CA PHE A 122 -5.34 36.12 8.96
C PHE A 122 -4.51 34.92 9.34
N SER A 123 -5.09 33.72 9.30
CA SER A 123 -4.36 32.49 9.60
C SER A 123 -3.21 32.23 8.62
N ASN A 124 -3.34 32.67 7.37
CA ASN A 124 -2.28 32.58 6.38
C ASN A 124 -2.28 33.81 5.44
N PRO A 125 -1.51 34.87 5.76
CA PRO A 125 -1.51 36.12 5.01
C PRO A 125 -1.08 35.98 3.56
N THR A 126 -0.27 34.96 3.22
CA THR A 126 0.22 34.76 1.84
C THR A 126 -0.87 34.31 0.88
N HIS A 127 -2.03 33.87 1.38
CA HIS A 127 -3.17 33.45 0.55
C HIS A 127 -4.30 34.50 0.53
N VAL A 128 -4.04 35.68 1.08
CA VAL A 128 -5.00 36.78 1.12
C VAL A 128 -4.65 37.76 0.02
N SER A 129 -5.65 38.11 -0.78
CA SER A 129 -5.53 39.13 -1.81
C SER A 129 -6.72 40.08 -1.76
N ASN A 130 -6.60 41.21 -2.45
CA ASN A 130 -7.71 42.17 -2.63
C ASN A 130 -8.34 42.63 -1.30
N ALA A 131 -7.55 42.68 -0.22
CA ALA A 131 -8.02 43.15 1.07
C ALA A 131 -8.34 44.64 0.98
N LYS A 132 -9.55 45.00 1.39
CA LYS A 132 -10.06 46.37 1.30
C LYS A 132 -10.83 46.74 2.54
N VAL A 133 -10.66 47.97 2.97
CA VAL A 133 -11.53 48.60 3.97
C VAL A 133 -12.58 49.45 3.26
N SER A 134 -13.84 49.31 3.68
CA SER A 134 -14.96 50.11 3.19
C SER A 134 -15.81 50.57 4.35
N PHE A 135 -16.42 51.73 4.20
CA PHE A 135 -17.19 52.40 5.23
C PHE A 135 -18.10 53.43 4.57
N ASN A 136 -19.12 53.87 5.30
CA ASN A 136 -19.96 55.00 4.92
C ASN A 136 -19.64 56.20 5.82
N VAL A 137 -19.71 57.41 5.28
CA VAL A 137 -19.55 58.66 6.03
C VAL A 137 -20.92 59.29 6.24
N ARG A 138 -21.29 59.52 7.50
CA ARG A 138 -22.57 60.18 7.86
C ARG A 138 -22.42 61.68 8.05
N ASP A 139 -21.34 62.08 8.71
CA ASP A 139 -20.97 63.47 8.96
C ASP A 139 -19.45 63.57 9.08
N HIS A 140 -18.88 64.72 8.71
CA HIS A 140 -17.43 64.91 8.74
C HIS A 140 -16.99 66.37 8.83
N SER A 141 -15.78 66.58 9.35
CA SER A 141 -15.04 67.83 9.25
C SER A 141 -13.53 67.56 9.25
N GLY A 142 -12.79 68.16 8.32
CA GLY A 142 -11.34 68.00 8.20
C GLY A 142 -10.93 66.72 7.46
N ARG A 143 -9.74 66.21 7.73
CA ARG A 143 -9.15 65.07 7.01
C ARG A 143 -9.19 63.79 7.85
N LEU A 144 -9.50 62.67 7.19
CA LEU A 144 -9.44 61.33 7.75
C LEU A 144 -8.06 60.74 7.47
N ILE A 145 -7.48 60.11 8.48
CA ILE A 145 -6.26 59.31 8.39
C ILE A 145 -6.66 57.87 8.68
N ILE A 146 -6.25 56.96 7.80
CA ILE A 146 -6.36 55.52 8.01
C ILE A 146 -4.96 54.93 7.91
N THR A 147 -4.57 54.19 8.94
CA THR A 147 -3.30 53.47 8.96
C THR A 147 -3.52 51.97 9.04
N LEU A 148 -2.60 51.21 8.48
CA LEU A 148 -2.48 49.76 8.58
C LEU A 148 -1.12 49.45 9.20
N ASN A 149 -1.12 48.89 10.40
CA ASN A 149 0.10 48.59 11.16
C ASN A 149 1.00 49.83 11.31
N GLY A 150 0.39 51.01 11.49
CA GLY A 150 1.07 52.29 11.59
C GLY A 150 1.49 52.93 10.25
N ASN A 151 1.36 52.22 9.12
CA ASN A 151 1.62 52.78 7.80
C ASN A 151 0.35 53.43 7.24
N GLU A 152 0.45 54.67 6.77
CA GLU A 152 -0.67 55.39 6.19
C GLU A 152 -1.13 54.76 4.87
N VAL A 153 -2.42 54.40 4.80
CA VAL A 153 -3.08 53.92 3.58
C VAL A 153 -4.04 54.95 3.00
N LEU A 154 -4.47 55.92 3.82
CA LEU A 154 -5.24 57.08 3.40
C LEU A 154 -4.90 58.28 4.29
N ARG A 155 -4.70 59.44 3.66
CA ARG A 155 -4.81 60.76 4.30
C ARG A 155 -5.49 61.72 3.34
N GLY A 156 -6.69 62.16 3.70
CA GLY A 156 -7.45 63.05 2.83
C GLY A 156 -8.80 63.43 3.40
N GLU A 157 -9.44 64.41 2.78
CA GLU A 157 -10.82 64.76 3.09
C GLU A 157 -11.75 63.84 2.29
N VAL A 158 -12.64 63.12 2.99
CA VAL A 158 -13.58 62.18 2.39
C VAL A 158 -14.97 62.80 2.42
N THR A 159 -15.39 63.36 1.30
CA THR A 159 -16.66 64.07 1.16
C THR A 159 -17.81 63.19 0.66
N GLU A 160 -17.49 62.03 0.08
CA GLU A 160 -18.48 61.07 -0.41
C GLU A 160 -19.11 60.30 0.75
N SER A 161 -20.43 60.08 0.70
CA SER A 161 -21.12 59.27 1.71
C SER A 161 -20.73 57.79 1.65
N GLN A 162 -20.30 57.31 0.48
CA GLN A 162 -19.83 55.94 0.24
C GLN A 162 -18.53 55.99 -0.59
N PRO A 163 -17.39 56.28 0.05
CA PRO A 163 -16.11 56.34 -0.65
C PRO A 163 -15.73 55.00 -1.28
N VAL A 164 -14.90 55.07 -2.32
CA VAL A 164 -14.30 53.88 -2.95
C VAL A 164 -13.52 53.07 -1.89
N PRO A 165 -13.69 51.74 -1.83
CA PRO A 165 -12.94 50.89 -0.89
C PRO A 165 -11.43 51.05 -1.03
N ILE A 166 -10.75 51.16 0.11
CA ILE A 166 -9.31 51.45 0.17
C ILE A 166 -8.56 50.12 0.29
N SER A 167 -7.62 49.88 -0.63
CA SER A 167 -6.77 48.69 -0.62
C SER A 167 -5.84 48.66 0.59
N LEU A 168 -5.73 47.48 1.19
CA LEU A 168 -4.82 47.17 2.28
C LEU A 168 -3.69 46.28 1.74
N GLU A 169 -2.46 46.78 1.77
CA GLU A 169 -1.27 46.08 1.27
C GLU A 169 -0.34 45.68 2.43
N ASN A 170 0.63 44.79 2.19
CA ASN A 170 1.62 44.37 3.21
C ASN A 170 0.99 43.75 4.47
N LEU A 171 -0.06 42.93 4.29
CA LEU A 171 -0.76 42.25 5.38
C LEU A 171 0.14 41.27 6.13
N GLN A 172 0.01 41.27 7.45
CA GLN A 172 0.68 40.36 8.38
C GLN A 172 -0.32 39.35 8.98
N GLY A 173 0.12 38.47 9.88
CA GLY A 173 -0.77 37.54 10.59
C GLY A 173 -1.82 38.24 11.42
N GLU A 174 -1.41 39.30 12.12
CA GLU A 174 -2.28 40.23 12.83
C GLU A 174 -2.08 41.62 12.25
N ASN A 175 -3.18 42.31 11.96
CA ASN A 175 -3.15 43.66 11.42
C ASN A 175 -4.05 44.58 12.20
N ILE A 176 -3.61 45.82 12.38
CA ILE A 176 -4.36 46.87 13.04
C ILE A 176 -4.68 47.93 12.01
N VAL A 177 -5.97 48.07 11.68
CA VAL A 177 -6.47 49.19 10.89
C VAL A 177 -6.95 50.25 11.87
N GLU A 178 -6.29 51.40 11.89
CA GLU A 178 -6.62 52.50 12.79
C GLU A 178 -7.17 53.69 12.01
N PHE A 179 -8.24 54.28 12.53
CA PHE A 179 -8.90 55.47 12.01
C PHE A 179 -8.69 56.63 12.98
N THR A 180 -8.26 57.76 12.46
CA THR A 180 -8.06 59.01 13.21
C THR A 180 -8.47 60.21 12.36
N ALA A 181 -8.95 61.27 13.01
CA ALA A 181 -9.08 62.56 12.35
C ALA A 181 -7.74 63.31 12.45
N GLU A 182 -7.32 64.01 11.39
CA GLU A 182 -6.08 64.79 11.41
C GLU A 182 -6.16 65.93 12.43
N ASP A 183 -5.05 66.26 13.10
CA ASP A 183 -5.00 67.40 14.03
C ASP A 183 -5.25 68.74 13.29
N PRO A 184 -6.19 69.59 13.73
CA PRO A 184 -6.42 70.92 13.14
C PRO A 184 -5.23 71.89 13.27
N GLY A 185 -4.20 71.52 14.03
CA GLY A 185 -2.94 72.24 14.18
C GLY A 185 -3.10 73.55 14.93
N TRP A 186 -2.70 74.67 14.30
CA TRP A 186 -2.82 76.00 14.89
C TRP A 186 -4.28 76.47 15.04
N GLN A 187 -5.22 75.85 14.30
CA GLN A 187 -6.65 76.18 14.35
C GLN A 187 -7.32 75.50 15.55
N PHE A 188 -6.86 75.82 16.77
CA PHE A 188 -7.24 75.13 18.01
C PHE A 188 -8.74 75.19 18.37
N TRP A 189 -9.51 76.05 17.70
CA TRP A 189 -10.97 76.14 17.84
C TRP A 189 -11.76 75.21 16.91
N LYS A 190 -11.10 74.63 15.90
CA LYS A 190 -11.72 73.64 15.01
C LYS A 190 -11.64 72.26 15.64
N THR A 191 -12.63 71.44 15.35
CA THR A 191 -12.64 70.01 15.67
C THR A 191 -12.72 69.27 14.36
N ASN A 192 -11.73 68.43 14.07
CA ASN A 192 -11.83 67.52 12.94
C ASN A 192 -12.47 66.23 13.44
N PHE A 193 -13.47 65.72 12.72
CA PHE A 193 -14.21 64.53 13.13
C PHE A 193 -14.77 63.78 11.93
N TYR A 194 -15.05 62.49 12.11
CA TYR A 194 -15.76 61.65 11.15
C TYR A 194 -16.71 60.71 11.90
N GLU A 195 -17.99 60.71 11.52
CA GLU A 195 -18.97 59.69 11.91
C GLU A 195 -19.02 58.61 10.82
N LEU A 196 -18.35 57.49 11.09
CA LEU A 196 -18.26 56.35 10.17
C LEU A 196 -19.32 55.30 10.51
N ALA A 197 -19.93 54.71 9.49
CA ALA A 197 -20.90 53.63 9.62
C ALA A 197 -20.52 52.44 8.73
N GLU A 198 -21.00 51.25 9.10
CA GLU A 198 -20.83 50.01 8.31
C GLU A 198 -19.37 49.71 7.93
N VAL A 199 -18.44 50.02 8.84
CA VAL A 199 -17.01 49.82 8.61
C VAL A 199 -16.72 48.33 8.51
N LYS A 200 -16.27 47.87 7.34
CA LYS A 200 -15.97 46.47 7.06
C LYS A 200 -14.63 46.32 6.35
N VAL A 201 -13.93 45.24 6.69
CA VAL A 201 -12.78 44.77 5.93
C VAL A 201 -13.16 43.49 5.21
N THR A 202 -13.03 43.52 3.89
CA THR A 202 -13.27 42.38 3.00
C THR A 202 -11.95 41.94 2.40
N ALA A 203 -11.75 40.65 2.17
CA ALA A 203 -10.59 40.15 1.44
C ALA A 203 -10.94 38.88 0.67
N SER A 204 -10.21 38.64 -0.42
CA SER A 204 -10.29 37.41 -1.20
C SER A 204 -9.32 36.39 -0.58
N ILE A 205 -9.85 35.30 -0.04
CA ILE A 205 -9.06 34.21 0.56
C ILE A 205 -8.93 33.08 -0.44
N THR A 206 -7.69 32.68 -0.74
CA THR A 206 -7.41 31.52 -1.58
C THR A 206 -7.36 30.26 -0.72
N ASP A 207 -8.32 29.37 -0.88
CA ASP A 207 -8.26 28.03 -0.33
C ASP A 207 -7.36 27.15 -1.20
N ILE A 208 -6.37 26.54 -0.57
CA ILE A 208 -5.41 25.63 -1.19
C ILE A 208 -5.59 24.18 -0.72
N SER A 209 -6.62 23.90 0.08
CA SER A 209 -6.89 22.57 0.64
C SER A 209 -7.01 21.49 -0.44
N ASN A 210 -7.58 21.84 -1.60
CA ASN A 210 -7.75 20.96 -2.75
C ASN A 210 -6.53 20.92 -3.69
N ARG A 211 -5.40 21.55 -3.34
CA ARG A 211 -4.15 21.41 -4.13
C ARG A 211 -3.41 20.12 -3.85
N LYS A 212 -3.87 19.33 -2.89
CA LYS A 212 -3.24 18.08 -2.47
C LYS A 212 -4.25 16.94 -2.56
N ALA A 213 -3.85 15.86 -3.23
CA ALA A 213 -4.59 14.61 -3.29
C ALA A 213 -3.70 13.45 -2.85
N VAL A 214 -4.23 12.63 -1.94
CA VAL A 214 -3.55 11.45 -1.41
C VAL A 214 -4.36 10.22 -1.79
N ASN A 215 -3.74 9.34 -2.56
CA ASN A 215 -4.32 8.09 -3.03
C ASN A 215 -3.51 6.90 -2.50
N THR A 216 -4.12 5.72 -2.50
CA THR A 216 -3.46 4.51 -2.02
C THR A 216 -3.67 3.36 -2.98
N PHE A 217 -2.66 2.53 -3.13
CA PHE A 217 -2.72 1.27 -3.89
C PHE A 217 -2.03 0.16 -3.09
N PHE A 218 -2.27 -1.09 -3.48
CA PHE A 218 -1.76 -2.26 -2.75
C PHE A 218 -0.84 -3.07 -3.65
N VAL A 219 0.37 -3.34 -3.18
CA VAL A 219 1.36 -4.17 -3.86
C VAL A 219 1.43 -5.50 -3.13
N GLU A 220 1.29 -6.60 -3.85
CA GLU A 220 1.36 -7.92 -3.21
C GLU A 220 2.79 -8.23 -2.74
N ASP A 221 2.89 -9.08 -1.72
CA ASP A 221 4.17 -9.45 -1.12
C ASP A 221 5.08 -10.17 -2.14
N GLU A 222 4.50 -11.02 -2.99
CA GLU A 222 5.22 -11.68 -4.08
C GLU A 222 5.65 -10.71 -5.20
N GLU A 223 4.78 -9.77 -5.57
CA GLU A 223 5.10 -8.70 -6.51
C GLU A 223 6.31 -7.90 -6.01
N SER A 224 6.23 -7.36 -4.79
CA SER A 224 7.25 -6.45 -4.21
C SER A 224 8.66 -7.04 -4.20
N ARG A 225 8.79 -8.35 -3.94
CA ARG A 225 10.07 -9.06 -3.91
C ARG A 225 10.68 -9.27 -5.29
N ASN A 226 9.87 -9.23 -6.33
CA ASN A 226 10.24 -9.66 -7.68
C ASN A 226 10.22 -8.53 -8.71
N ILE A 227 10.02 -7.28 -8.29
CA ILE A 227 10.07 -6.12 -9.19
C ILE A 227 11.46 -5.98 -9.83
N GLU A 228 11.49 -6.01 -11.16
CA GLU A 228 12.62 -5.63 -12.01
C GLU A 228 12.66 -4.11 -12.20
N SER A 229 11.54 -3.51 -12.58
CA SER A 229 11.40 -2.06 -12.75
C SER A 229 9.99 -1.61 -12.43
N ALA A 230 9.84 -0.32 -12.10
CA ALA A 230 8.54 0.29 -11.84
C ALA A 230 8.48 1.70 -12.43
N SER A 231 7.29 2.14 -12.81
CA SER A 231 7.04 3.50 -13.27
C SER A 231 5.65 3.97 -12.92
N LEU A 232 5.52 5.26 -12.61
CA LEU A 232 4.25 5.95 -12.51
C LEU A 232 3.93 6.61 -13.86
N LEU A 233 2.74 6.34 -14.39
CA LEU A 233 2.17 6.98 -15.56
C LEU A 233 0.95 7.80 -15.14
N TYR A 234 0.81 9.02 -15.64
CA TYR A 234 -0.40 9.84 -15.45
C TYR A 234 -0.55 10.86 -16.58
N VAL A 235 -1.76 11.37 -16.79
CA VAL A 235 -2.03 12.50 -17.68
C VAL A 235 -2.48 13.67 -16.82
N ALA A 236 -1.88 14.84 -17.04
CA ALA A 236 -2.34 16.08 -16.42
C ALA A 236 -3.04 16.94 -17.49
N ASP A 237 -4.31 17.28 -17.28
CA ASP A 237 -4.98 18.31 -18.06
C ASP A 237 -4.90 19.63 -17.30
N CYS A 238 -4.34 20.66 -17.94
CA CYS A 238 -4.01 21.92 -17.30
C CYS A 238 -5.07 22.95 -17.69
N ILE A 239 -5.81 23.43 -16.70
CA ILE A 239 -6.86 24.42 -16.92
C ILE A 239 -6.23 25.81 -16.75
N GLY A 240 -5.78 26.39 -17.86
CA GLY A 240 -5.19 27.74 -17.93
C GLY A 240 -3.73 27.76 -18.40
N GLU A 241 -3.12 28.94 -18.36
CA GLU A 241 -1.69 29.12 -18.64
C GLU A 241 -0.90 28.93 -17.34
N GLY A 242 -0.30 27.75 -17.14
CA GLY A 242 0.41 27.43 -15.91
C GLY A 242 1.81 26.88 -16.18
N GLU A 243 2.82 27.62 -15.73
CA GLU A 243 4.18 27.11 -15.48
C GLU A 243 4.31 26.50 -14.06
N ASP A 244 3.17 26.30 -13.38
CA ASP A 244 3.11 25.75 -12.04
C ASP A 244 3.56 24.29 -12.01
N ARG A 245 4.12 23.89 -10.87
CA ARG A 245 4.74 22.59 -10.70
C ARG A 245 3.78 21.66 -9.98
N VAL A 246 3.81 20.39 -10.40
CA VAL A 246 3.18 19.30 -9.67
C VAL A 246 4.27 18.48 -9.00
N MET A 247 4.18 18.42 -7.69
CA MET A 247 5.02 17.57 -6.86
C MET A 247 4.34 16.23 -6.65
N VAL A 248 5.09 15.15 -6.81
CA VAL A 248 4.62 13.77 -6.64
C VAL A 248 5.46 13.10 -5.57
N ARG A 249 4.80 12.53 -4.57
CA ARG A 249 5.45 11.77 -3.50
C ARG A 249 4.91 10.34 -3.44
N LEU A 250 5.80 9.38 -3.24
CA LEU A 250 5.47 7.99 -2.99
C LEU A 250 5.95 7.62 -1.59
N ASN A 251 5.03 7.16 -0.72
CA ASN A 251 5.32 6.79 0.66
C ASN A 251 6.06 7.90 1.44
N GLY A 252 5.68 9.16 1.19
CA GLY A 252 6.27 10.36 1.80
C GLY A 252 7.59 10.84 1.15
N ARG A 253 8.15 10.09 0.20
CA ARG A 253 9.37 10.47 -0.52
C ARG A 253 9.02 11.19 -1.83
N GLU A 254 9.61 12.35 -2.07
CA GLU A 254 9.51 13.05 -3.37
C GLU A 254 10.15 12.21 -4.49
N ILE A 255 9.35 11.89 -5.51
CA ILE A 255 9.80 11.16 -6.71
C ILE A 255 9.82 12.06 -7.94
N SER A 256 9.07 13.17 -7.93
CA SER A 256 9.12 14.20 -8.96
C SER A 256 8.63 15.55 -8.43
N ASN A 257 9.15 16.62 -9.02
CA ASN A 257 8.70 17.99 -8.81
C ASN A 257 8.99 18.76 -10.09
N SER A 258 8.02 18.83 -11.00
CA SER A 258 8.21 19.41 -12.33
C SER A 258 6.90 20.01 -12.87
N VAL A 259 7.02 20.86 -13.89
CA VAL A 259 5.86 21.29 -14.70
C VAL A 259 5.42 20.08 -15.53
N PRO A 260 4.17 19.60 -15.39
CA PRO A 260 3.71 18.45 -16.15
C PRO A 260 3.55 18.80 -17.64
N SER A 261 3.73 17.80 -18.51
CA SER A 261 3.36 17.94 -19.92
C SER A 261 1.83 17.84 -20.03
N CYS A 262 1.17 18.98 -20.19
CA CYS A 262 -0.29 19.08 -20.25
C CYS A 262 -0.86 18.34 -21.46
N GLY A 263 -1.95 17.58 -21.25
CA GLY A 263 -2.63 16.80 -22.29
C GLY A 263 -1.86 15.57 -22.80
N SER A 264 -0.67 15.29 -22.27
CA SER A 264 0.18 14.17 -22.66
C SER A 264 0.52 13.27 -21.48
N PRO A 265 0.82 11.97 -21.70
CA PRO A 265 1.27 11.09 -20.63
C PRO A 265 2.62 11.51 -20.06
N ASN A 266 2.67 11.66 -18.74
CA ASN A 266 3.86 11.89 -17.94
C ASN A 266 4.31 10.56 -17.34
N LYS A 267 5.58 10.20 -17.52
CA LYS A 267 6.16 8.96 -17.01
C LYS A 267 7.31 9.26 -16.05
N ILE A 268 7.20 8.76 -14.83
CA ILE A 268 8.22 8.87 -13.78
C ILE A 268 8.74 7.46 -13.49
N GLY A 269 10.06 7.27 -13.57
CA GLY A 269 10.69 6.01 -13.13
C GLY A 269 10.68 5.90 -11.61
N LEU A 270 10.28 4.75 -11.08
CA LEU A 270 10.27 4.46 -9.64
C LEU A 270 11.39 3.47 -9.32
N ALA A 271 12.11 3.67 -8.22
CA ALA A 271 13.00 2.63 -7.73
C ALA A 271 12.13 1.50 -7.14
N PRO A 272 12.41 0.21 -7.46
CA PRO A 272 11.68 -0.91 -6.87
C PRO A 272 11.65 -0.87 -5.33
N THR A 273 12.70 -0.30 -4.70
CA THR A 273 12.81 -0.13 -3.25
C THR A 273 11.86 0.92 -2.65
N ASP A 274 11.27 1.79 -3.46
CA ASP A 274 10.30 2.78 -3.00
C ASP A 274 8.90 2.17 -2.79
N LEU A 275 8.64 1.03 -3.45
CA LEU A 275 7.41 0.25 -3.31
C LEU A 275 7.55 -0.72 -2.13
N ARG A 276 6.50 -0.79 -1.31
CA ARG A 276 6.44 -1.67 -0.14
C ARG A 276 5.39 -2.74 -0.37
N ALA A 277 5.62 -3.94 0.17
CA ALA A 277 4.55 -4.91 0.29
C ALA A 277 3.39 -4.32 1.10
N GLY A 278 2.17 -4.49 0.60
CA GLY A 278 0.95 -3.94 1.18
C GLY A 278 0.60 -2.54 0.67
N ARG A 279 0.10 -1.70 1.58
CA ARG A 279 -0.42 -0.37 1.25
C ARG A 279 0.72 0.60 0.93
N ASN A 280 0.63 1.23 -0.23
CA ASN A 280 1.48 2.33 -0.67
C ASN A 280 0.63 3.60 -0.80
N GLU A 281 1.24 4.75 -0.52
CA GLU A 281 0.58 6.06 -0.59
C GLU A 281 1.21 6.90 -1.70
N LEU A 282 0.39 7.37 -2.62
CA LEU A 282 0.78 8.24 -3.72
C LEU A 282 0.11 9.59 -3.53
N GLU A 283 0.93 10.62 -3.36
CA GLU A 283 0.49 11.99 -3.12
C GLU A 283 0.87 12.87 -4.31
N PHE A 284 -0.09 13.66 -4.77
CA PHE A 284 0.14 14.74 -5.71
C PHE A 284 -0.19 16.06 -5.03
N GLU A 285 0.69 17.04 -5.19
CA GLU A 285 0.53 18.39 -4.66
C GLU A 285 0.88 19.41 -5.74
N SER A 286 0.01 20.39 -5.92
CA SER A 286 0.24 21.48 -6.86
C SER A 286 0.76 22.74 -6.16
N THR A 287 1.76 23.40 -6.75
CA THR A 287 2.22 24.73 -6.27
C THR A 287 1.29 25.87 -6.68
N GLY A 288 0.44 25.67 -7.70
CA GLY A 288 -0.43 26.69 -8.30
C GLY A 288 -1.25 26.13 -9.45
N GLY A 289 -2.08 26.94 -10.11
CA GLY A 289 -2.89 26.45 -11.23
C GLY A 289 -3.93 25.37 -10.86
N ASN A 290 -4.66 24.93 -11.88
CA ASN A 290 -5.73 23.94 -11.76
C ASN A 290 -5.44 22.77 -12.70
N TYR A 291 -5.45 21.56 -12.14
CA TYR A 291 -5.15 20.33 -12.86
C TYR A 291 -6.25 19.29 -12.68
N GLU A 292 -6.61 18.61 -13.75
CA GLU A 292 -7.22 17.29 -13.67
C GLU A 292 -6.12 16.25 -13.89
N ILE A 293 -5.88 15.42 -12.88
CA ILE A 293 -4.93 14.31 -12.96
C ILE A 293 -5.72 13.04 -13.24
N SER A 294 -5.44 12.39 -14.36
CA SER A 294 -6.18 11.22 -14.85
C SER A 294 -5.25 10.10 -15.32
N HIS A 295 -5.83 8.92 -15.58
CA HIS A 295 -5.12 7.74 -16.07
C HIS A 295 -3.88 7.41 -15.25
N VAL A 296 -4.00 7.55 -13.93
CA VAL A 296 -2.90 7.33 -13.01
C VAL A 296 -2.70 5.84 -12.84
N THR A 297 -1.54 5.34 -13.26
CA THR A 297 -1.20 3.92 -13.18
C THR A 297 0.21 3.76 -12.65
N VAL A 298 0.38 2.99 -11.57
CA VAL A 298 1.70 2.49 -11.17
C VAL A 298 1.90 1.15 -11.85
N GLN A 299 2.85 1.11 -12.78
CA GLN A 299 3.20 -0.10 -13.54
C GLN A 299 4.44 -0.73 -12.92
N THR A 300 4.37 -2.02 -12.62
CA THR A 300 5.52 -2.82 -12.20
C THR A 300 5.81 -3.87 -13.26
N LYS A 301 7.08 -4.15 -13.47
CA LYS A 301 7.54 -5.26 -14.29
C LYS A 301 8.34 -6.19 -13.40
N LEU A 302 8.01 -7.47 -13.44
CA LEU A 302 8.68 -8.48 -12.64
C LEU A 302 9.93 -9.01 -13.35
N ARG A 303 10.88 -9.49 -12.55
CA ARG A 303 12.05 -10.21 -13.07
C ARG A 303 11.57 -11.49 -13.73
N LYS A 304 12.15 -11.80 -14.90
CA LYS A 304 11.97 -13.11 -15.52
C LYS A 304 12.43 -14.17 -14.55
N GLN A 305 11.50 -15.04 -14.15
CA GLN A 305 11.84 -16.11 -13.23
C GLN A 305 12.82 -17.06 -13.91
N GLN A 306 13.98 -17.25 -13.27
CA GLN A 306 14.90 -18.31 -13.67
C GLN A 306 14.35 -19.63 -13.13
N LEU A 307 13.71 -20.39 -14.01
CA LEU A 307 13.26 -21.73 -13.69
C LEU A 307 14.47 -22.63 -13.43
N PRO A 308 14.51 -23.37 -12.32
CA PRO A 308 15.66 -24.19 -11.99
C PRO A 308 15.82 -25.32 -13.02
N VAL A 309 17.07 -25.56 -13.43
CA VAL A 309 17.48 -26.65 -14.31
C VAL A 309 18.58 -27.44 -13.61
N TYR A 310 18.32 -28.71 -13.36
CA TYR A 310 19.22 -29.62 -12.67
C TYR A 310 19.83 -30.60 -13.65
N PHE A 311 21.16 -30.74 -13.64
CA PHE A 311 21.88 -31.62 -14.54
C PHE A 311 22.37 -32.86 -13.82
N PHE A 312 22.38 -34.00 -14.50
CA PHE A 312 22.92 -35.26 -13.99
C PHE A 312 23.46 -36.12 -15.12
N THR A 313 24.35 -37.06 -14.80
CA THR A 313 25.03 -37.89 -15.81
C THR A 313 24.67 -39.36 -15.65
N ILE A 314 24.48 -40.04 -16.78
CA ILE A 314 24.22 -41.48 -16.85
C ILE A 314 25.34 -42.13 -17.69
N SER A 315 25.96 -43.18 -17.18
CA SER A 315 26.95 -43.97 -17.93
C SER A 315 26.30 -44.86 -18.99
N ASP A 316 27.04 -45.23 -20.03
CA ASP A 316 26.54 -46.15 -21.08
C ASP A 316 26.01 -47.48 -20.51
N ALA A 317 26.66 -47.98 -19.44
CA ALA A 317 26.22 -49.20 -18.76
C ALA A 317 24.85 -49.01 -18.09
N GLN A 318 24.64 -47.89 -17.39
CA GLN A 318 23.36 -47.56 -16.78
C GLN A 318 22.29 -47.32 -17.85
N ALA A 319 22.60 -46.61 -18.93
CA ALA A 319 21.67 -46.39 -20.04
C ALA A 319 21.22 -47.71 -20.70
N ARG A 320 22.15 -48.65 -20.92
CA ARG A 320 21.82 -50.01 -21.42
C ARG A 320 20.94 -50.78 -20.46
N ASN A 321 21.16 -50.68 -19.15
CA ASN A 321 20.33 -51.34 -18.15
C ASN A 321 18.91 -50.74 -18.06
N ILE A 322 18.80 -49.42 -18.25
CA ILE A 322 17.51 -48.72 -18.31
C ILE A 322 16.73 -49.11 -19.57
N SER A 323 17.39 -49.18 -20.74
CA SER A 323 16.75 -49.51 -22.02
C SER A 323 16.37 -50.99 -22.14
N SER A 324 17.12 -51.88 -21.50
CA SER A 324 16.80 -53.31 -21.41
C SER A 324 15.74 -53.65 -20.34
N ASN A 325 15.19 -52.66 -19.64
CA ASN A 325 14.25 -52.85 -18.52
C ASN A 325 14.80 -53.71 -17.36
N ASN A 326 16.12 -53.79 -17.20
CA ASN A 326 16.73 -54.43 -16.03
C ASN A 326 16.61 -53.54 -14.78
N VAL A 327 16.50 -52.23 -14.99
CA VAL A 327 16.41 -51.21 -13.93
C VAL A 327 15.39 -50.14 -14.29
N ASN A 328 14.67 -49.64 -13.28
CA ASN A 328 13.80 -48.48 -13.35
C ASN A 328 14.50 -47.21 -12.84
N ALA A 329 14.57 -46.20 -13.70
CA ALA A 329 14.88 -44.84 -13.32
C ALA A 329 13.58 -44.11 -12.97
N THR A 330 13.53 -43.51 -11.78
CA THR A 330 12.33 -42.87 -11.24
C THR A 330 12.67 -41.47 -10.75
N LEU A 331 11.91 -40.48 -11.21
CA LEU A 331 11.89 -39.13 -10.67
C LEU A 331 11.03 -39.13 -9.40
N PHE A 332 11.54 -38.52 -8.34
CA PHE A 332 10.88 -38.23 -7.08
C PHE A 332 10.86 -36.71 -6.87
N LEU A 333 9.69 -36.19 -6.54
CA LEU A 333 9.49 -34.84 -6.04
C LEU A 333 8.88 -34.95 -4.65
N GLU A 334 9.55 -34.39 -3.67
CA GLU A 334 9.07 -34.29 -2.29
C GLU A 334 8.71 -32.85 -1.97
N PHE A 335 7.56 -32.63 -1.36
CA PHE A 335 6.99 -31.33 -1.05
C PHE A 335 6.80 -31.17 0.46
N THR A 336 6.75 -29.93 0.92
CA THR A 336 6.59 -29.63 2.36
C THR A 336 5.20 -29.95 2.91
N ASP A 337 4.15 -29.97 2.06
CA ASP A 337 2.77 -30.22 2.45
C ASP A 337 2.12 -31.35 1.60
N GLY A 338 1.04 -31.94 2.14
CA GLY A 338 0.23 -32.97 1.48
C GLY A 338 -1.21 -32.57 1.20
N THR A 339 -1.55 -31.28 1.31
CA THR A 339 -2.94 -30.80 1.28
C THR A 339 -3.22 -29.89 0.09
N GLU A 340 -2.24 -29.09 -0.32
CA GLU A 340 -2.39 -28.13 -1.42
C GLU A 340 -2.18 -28.79 -2.79
N SER A 341 -2.86 -28.26 -3.80
CA SER A 341 -2.72 -28.74 -5.18
C SER A 341 -1.38 -28.30 -5.77
N LYS A 342 -0.61 -29.26 -6.24
CA LYS A 342 0.74 -29.06 -6.80
C LYS A 342 0.69 -29.37 -8.28
N VAL A 343 0.75 -28.32 -9.09
CA VAL A 343 0.70 -28.44 -10.55
C VAL A 343 1.99 -27.89 -11.13
N ALA A 344 2.67 -28.70 -11.94
CA ALA A 344 3.92 -28.31 -12.60
C ALA A 344 4.07 -29.05 -13.93
N ASP A 345 4.76 -28.45 -14.89
CA ASP A 345 5.31 -29.16 -16.02
C ASP A 345 6.79 -29.44 -15.75
N VAL A 346 7.17 -30.72 -15.73
CA VAL A 346 8.56 -31.14 -15.54
C VAL A 346 9.11 -31.59 -16.88
N SER A 347 10.14 -30.91 -17.36
CA SER A 347 10.85 -31.26 -18.58
C SER A 347 12.07 -32.13 -18.26
N ILE A 348 12.16 -33.32 -18.85
CA ILE A 348 13.32 -34.20 -18.77
C ILE A 348 13.90 -34.32 -20.17
N ASN A 349 15.09 -33.78 -20.40
CA ASN A 349 15.71 -33.70 -21.73
C ASN A 349 14.77 -33.14 -22.82
N GLY A 350 13.92 -32.17 -22.47
CA GLY A 350 12.93 -31.58 -23.38
C GLY A 350 11.57 -32.27 -23.39
N TYR A 351 11.44 -33.50 -22.90
CA TYR A 351 10.15 -34.19 -22.79
C TYR A 351 9.36 -33.68 -21.59
N LEU A 352 8.15 -33.18 -21.84
CA LEU A 352 7.28 -32.62 -20.80
C LEU A 352 6.42 -33.69 -20.13
N ILE A 353 6.42 -33.67 -18.80
CA ILE A 353 5.58 -34.50 -17.93
C ILE A 353 4.79 -33.57 -17.03
N ARG A 354 3.45 -33.66 -17.07
CA ARG A 354 2.60 -32.94 -16.13
C ARG A 354 2.61 -33.62 -14.77
N VAL A 355 2.94 -32.84 -13.74
CA VAL A 355 2.77 -33.17 -12.33
C VAL A 355 1.47 -32.52 -11.88
N ASP A 356 0.56 -33.32 -11.35
CA ASP A 356 -0.72 -32.87 -10.80
C ASP A 356 -1.03 -33.78 -9.61
N THR A 357 -0.72 -33.31 -8.41
CA THR A 357 -0.87 -34.09 -7.18
C THR A 357 -1.27 -33.20 -6.00
N LYS A 358 -1.82 -33.82 -4.95
CA LYS A 358 -1.94 -33.19 -3.64
C LYS A 358 -0.96 -33.77 -2.61
N GLY A 359 -0.44 -34.98 -2.86
CA GLY A 359 0.41 -35.69 -1.91
C GLY A 359 1.77 -35.01 -1.69
N MET A 360 2.40 -35.36 -0.57
CA MET A 360 3.76 -34.90 -0.22
C MET A 360 4.84 -35.47 -1.16
N VAL A 361 4.54 -36.59 -1.82
CA VAL A 361 5.48 -37.25 -2.73
C VAL A 361 4.79 -37.49 -4.07
N TYR A 362 5.48 -37.11 -5.15
CA TYR A 362 5.17 -37.51 -6.50
C TYR A 362 6.32 -38.32 -7.06
N TYR A 363 6.02 -39.44 -7.70
CA TYR A 363 7.02 -40.21 -8.42
C TYR A 363 6.55 -40.62 -9.80
N LYS A 364 7.49 -40.67 -10.74
CA LYS A 364 7.22 -41.10 -12.12
C LYS A 364 8.41 -41.88 -12.66
N ARG A 365 8.14 -43.01 -13.30
CA ARG A 365 9.14 -43.74 -14.07
C ARG A 365 9.51 -42.93 -15.32
N ILE A 366 10.81 -42.75 -15.54
CA ILE A 366 11.34 -41.84 -16.58
C ILE A 366 12.30 -42.53 -17.56
N ASN A 367 12.40 -43.86 -17.56
CA ASN A 367 13.33 -44.63 -18.41
C ASN A 367 13.41 -44.16 -19.86
N GLN A 368 12.26 -43.86 -20.47
CA GLN A 368 12.14 -43.50 -21.89
C GLN A 368 12.62 -42.08 -22.23
N PHE A 369 12.92 -41.25 -21.23
CA PHE A 369 13.35 -39.86 -21.41
C PHE A 369 14.85 -39.67 -21.17
N LEU A 370 15.55 -40.74 -20.79
CA LEU A 370 16.96 -40.69 -20.39
C LEU A 370 17.88 -41.14 -21.52
N GLU A 371 18.99 -40.43 -21.66
CA GLU A 371 20.03 -40.71 -22.64
C GLU A 371 21.37 -40.99 -21.95
N SER A 372 22.30 -41.63 -22.66
CA SER A 372 23.66 -41.76 -22.14
C SER A 372 24.35 -40.39 -22.13
N GLY A 373 25.15 -40.13 -21.11
CA GLY A 373 25.83 -38.85 -20.91
C GLY A 373 25.00 -37.87 -20.08
N ASN A 374 24.98 -36.61 -20.48
CA ASN A 374 24.39 -35.52 -19.71
C ASN A 374 22.88 -35.43 -19.94
N ASN A 375 22.15 -35.39 -18.84
CA ASN A 375 20.70 -35.28 -18.78
C ASN A 375 20.33 -34.07 -17.93
N PHE A 376 19.10 -33.57 -18.07
CA PHE A 376 18.59 -32.51 -17.20
C PHE A 376 17.11 -32.69 -16.81
N VAL A 377 16.75 -32.12 -15.66
CA VAL A 377 15.39 -31.92 -15.18
C VAL A 377 15.14 -30.42 -15.03
N LYS A 378 14.12 -29.89 -15.68
CA LYS A 378 13.64 -28.51 -15.51
C LYS A 378 12.23 -28.53 -14.96
N ILE A 379 11.95 -27.69 -13.97
CA ILE A 379 10.63 -27.61 -13.32
C ILE A 379 9.99 -26.26 -13.67
N ASP A 380 8.82 -26.31 -14.30
CA ASP A 380 7.99 -25.16 -14.66
C ASP A 380 6.69 -25.21 -13.82
N PRO A 381 6.66 -24.56 -12.64
CA PRO A 381 5.49 -24.55 -11.76
C PRO A 381 4.30 -23.86 -12.42
N LYS A 382 3.10 -24.41 -12.21
CA LYS A 382 1.81 -23.78 -12.54
C LYS A 382 1.08 -23.26 -11.30
N THR A 383 1.53 -23.69 -10.12
CA THR A 383 1.17 -23.19 -8.78
C THR A 383 2.46 -22.94 -8.00
N SER A 384 2.41 -22.22 -6.88
CA SER A 384 3.57 -22.16 -5.99
C SER A 384 3.90 -23.56 -5.46
N LEU A 385 5.17 -23.96 -5.51
CA LEU A 385 5.65 -25.27 -5.06
C LEU A 385 6.74 -25.09 -4.01
N ASP A 386 6.55 -25.66 -2.83
CA ASP A 386 7.59 -25.77 -1.82
C ASP A 386 8.21 -27.17 -1.89
N ILE A 387 9.30 -27.30 -2.67
CA ILE A 387 9.96 -28.57 -2.98
C ILE A 387 11.11 -28.83 -2.01
N VAL A 388 10.99 -29.89 -1.22
CA VAL A 388 12.01 -30.37 -0.28
C VAL A 388 13.14 -31.08 -1.04
N GLU A 389 12.77 -31.97 -1.96
CA GLU A 389 13.73 -32.80 -2.68
C GLU A 389 13.28 -33.05 -4.13
N VAL A 390 14.21 -32.90 -5.05
CA VAL A 390 14.15 -33.43 -6.42
C VAL A 390 15.18 -34.53 -6.51
N ARG A 391 14.74 -35.77 -6.66
CA ARG A 391 15.62 -36.94 -6.72
C ARG A 391 15.37 -37.77 -7.96
N VAL A 392 16.43 -38.16 -8.65
CA VAL A 392 16.38 -39.20 -9.69
C VAL A 392 17.13 -40.39 -9.14
N GLN A 393 16.44 -41.53 -9.00
CA GLN A 393 17.05 -42.76 -8.49
C GLN A 393 16.88 -43.91 -9.48
N TYR A 394 17.77 -44.88 -9.35
CA TYR A 394 17.96 -46.02 -10.21
C TYR A 394 17.82 -47.29 -9.34
N LEU A 395 16.80 -48.12 -9.62
CA LEU A 395 16.44 -49.32 -8.84
C LEU A 395 16.26 -50.57 -9.74
N PRO A 396 16.82 -51.74 -9.39
CA PRO A 396 16.56 -52.98 -10.13
C PRO A 396 15.07 -53.32 -10.23
N VAL A 397 14.63 -53.94 -11.33
CA VAL A 397 13.21 -54.30 -11.53
C VAL A 397 12.78 -55.49 -10.65
N ASN A 398 13.73 -56.30 -10.18
CA ASN A 398 13.49 -57.53 -9.43
C ASN A 398 13.97 -57.47 -7.97
N SER A 399 14.14 -56.27 -7.41
CA SER A 399 14.45 -56.06 -5.99
C SER A 399 13.19 -55.79 -5.20
#